data_AF-A0A967M2W1-F1
#
_entry.id   AF-A0A967M2W1-F1
#
_cell.length_a   1.000
_cell.length_b   1.000
_cell.length_c   1.000
_cell.angle_alpha   90.00
_cell.angle_beta   90.00
_cell.angle_gamma   90.00
#
_symmetry.space_group_name_H-M   'P 1'
#
loop_
_entity.id
_entity.type
_entity.pdbx_description
1 polymer ?
#
loop_
_entity_poly.entity_id
_entity_poly.type
_entity_poly.pdbx_seq_one_letter_code
_entity_poly.pdbx_strand_id
1 'polypeptide(L)' 'ERLTRVRTRVKLENGGSAPVDYAFRKTEQGWRVFDVTVEGISYVLTFRNQLAPKVASEGIDKVTADLLAGQIQVSES' A
#
# COMPACT_ATOMS: atom_id res chain seq x y z
N GLU A 1 16.35 6.40 -9.73
CA GLU A 1 14.96 6.87 -9.51
C GLU A 1 14.86 7.45 -8.09
N ARG A 2 14.37 8.68 -7.90
CA ARG A 2 14.31 9.33 -6.56
C ARG A 2 12.91 9.21 -5.97
N LEU A 3 12.80 8.56 -4.83
CA LEU A 3 11.59 8.53 -4.02
C LEU A 3 11.42 9.88 -3.29
N THR A 4 10.23 10.45 -3.36
CA THR A 4 9.87 11.69 -2.64
C THR A 4 8.78 11.37 -1.63
N ARG A 5 8.94 11.81 -0.38
CA ARG A 5 7.95 11.60 0.68
C ARG A 5 7.27 12.91 1.03
N VAL A 6 5.94 12.91 1.03
CA VAL A 6 5.11 14.01 1.51
C VAL A 6 4.49 13.58 2.82
N ARG A 7 4.78 14.32 3.90
CA ARG A 7 4.24 14.06 5.24
C ARG A 7 2.98 14.86 5.46
N THR A 8 1.91 14.21 5.88
CA THR A 8 0.62 14.86 6.14
C THR A 8 0.08 14.46 7.51
N ARG A 9 -0.93 15.20 7.98
CA ARG A 9 -1.73 14.85 9.16
C ARG A 9 -3.19 14.89 8.77
N VAL A 10 -3.89 13.78 8.98
CA VAL A 10 -5.32 13.64 8.68
C VAL A 10 -6.09 13.80 9.98
N LYS A 11 -7.13 14.66 9.98
CA LYS A 11 -8.05 14.80 11.10
C LYS A 11 -8.97 13.59 11.15
N LEU A 12 -9.11 13.01 12.32
CA LEU A 12 -9.99 11.87 12.58
C LEU A 12 -11.34 12.36 13.12
N GLU A 13 -12.38 11.53 12.99
CA GLU A 13 -13.73 11.86 13.46
C GLU A 13 -13.79 12.09 14.99
N ASN A 14 -12.90 11.44 15.74
CA ASN A 14 -12.78 11.59 17.19
C ASN A 14 -12.07 12.89 17.63
N GLY A 15 -11.75 13.79 16.69
CA GLY A 15 -11.05 15.05 16.96
C GLY A 15 -9.52 14.93 17.06
N GLY A 16 -8.97 13.71 16.99
CA GLY A 16 -7.53 13.47 16.90
C GLY A 16 -6.96 13.71 15.50
N SER A 17 -5.66 13.42 15.34
CA SER A 17 -5.03 13.38 14.02
C SER A 17 -4.05 12.23 13.90
N ALA A 18 -4.04 11.55 12.75
CA ALA A 18 -3.07 10.51 12.41
C ALA A 18 -2.03 11.06 11.41
N PRO A 19 -0.74 10.71 11.53
CA PRO A 19 0.26 10.98 10.51
C PRO A 19 0.02 10.03 9.32
N VAL A 20 -0.03 10.62 8.13
CA VAL A 20 -0.15 9.88 6.87
C VAL A 20 0.94 10.36 5.92
N ASP A 21 1.86 9.48 5.59
CA ASP A 21 2.99 9.73 4.72
C ASP A 21 2.71 9.12 3.34
N TYR A 22 2.81 9.92 2.28
CA TYR A 22 2.67 9.47 0.90
C TYR A 22 4.05 9.39 0.23
N ALA A 23 4.38 8.24 -0.34
CA ALA A 23 5.59 8.05 -1.12
C ALA A 23 5.28 8.19 -2.62
N PHE A 24 5.97 9.12 -3.27
CA PHE A 24 5.80 9.46 -4.67
C PHE A 24 6.99 9.06 -5.52
N ARG A 25 6.71 8.70 -6.77
CA ARG A 25 7.67 8.57 -7.87
C ARG A 25 7.28 9.49 -9.01
N LYS A 26 8.27 10.09 -9.66
CA LYS A 26 8.06 10.91 -10.86
C LYS A 26 8.03 10.00 -12.07
N THR A 27 6.94 10.03 -12.81
CA THR A 27 6.74 9.34 -14.10
C THR A 27 6.68 10.36 -15.23
N GLU A 28 6.68 9.90 -16.49
CA GLU A 28 6.47 10.77 -17.65
C GLU A 28 5.14 11.52 -17.60
N GLN A 29 4.11 10.92 -17.00
CA GLN A 29 2.79 11.52 -16.81
C GLN A 29 2.69 12.38 -15.53
N GLY A 30 3.80 12.63 -14.83
CA GLY A 30 3.85 13.40 -13.59
C GLY A 30 4.07 12.54 -12.33
N TRP A 31 3.83 13.12 -11.17
CA TRP A 31 4.02 12.44 -9.88
C TRP A 31 2.89 11.44 -9.60
N ARG A 32 3.24 10.22 -9.20
CA ARG A 32 2.29 9.19 -8.77
C ARG A 32 2.64 8.69 -7.38
N VAL A 33 1.63 8.52 -6.55
CA VAL A 33 1.76 7.81 -5.27
C VAL A 33 1.96 6.33 -5.57
N PHE A 34 2.90 5.70 -4.87
CA PHE A 34 3.08 4.24 -4.96
C PHE A 34 3.00 3.55 -3.60
N ASP A 35 3.09 4.28 -2.49
CA ASP A 35 2.89 3.75 -1.14
C ASP A 35 2.26 4.81 -0.22
N VAL A 36 1.45 4.34 0.73
CA VAL A 36 0.83 5.11 1.80
C VAL A 36 1.28 4.51 3.12
N THR A 37 1.70 5.35 4.04
CA THR A 37 2.14 4.95 5.38
C THR A 37 1.29 5.66 6.42
N VAL A 38 0.52 4.89 7.19
CA VAL A 38 -0.34 5.40 8.27
C VAL A 38 0.25 4.98 9.60
N GLU A 39 0.48 5.92 10.52
CA GLU A 39 1.07 5.62 11.84
C GLU A 39 2.40 4.83 11.74
N GLY A 40 3.17 5.06 10.67
CA GLY A 40 4.43 4.36 10.41
C GLY A 40 4.30 2.99 9.72
N ILE A 41 3.08 2.52 9.43
CA ILE A 41 2.81 1.24 8.76
C ILE A 41 2.59 1.47 7.26
N SER A 42 3.48 0.92 6.42
CA SER A 42 3.41 0.98 4.95
C SER A 42 2.45 -0.05 4.38
N TYR A 43 1.55 0.38 3.49
CA TYR A 43 0.54 -0.50 2.90
C TYR A 43 1.16 -1.45 1.88
N VAL A 44 2.16 -0.99 1.11
CA VAL A 44 2.92 -1.86 0.21
C VAL A 44 3.59 -2.99 1.00
N LEU A 45 4.21 -2.69 2.13
CA LEU A 45 4.86 -3.71 2.96
C LEU A 45 3.82 -4.65 3.58
N THR A 46 2.70 -4.12 4.09
CA THR A 46 1.60 -4.91 4.65
C THR A 46 1.04 -5.91 3.65
N PHE A 47 0.63 -5.45 2.46
CA PHE A 47 0.05 -6.33 1.44
C PHE A 47 1.07 -7.32 0.88
N ARG A 48 2.34 -6.91 0.71
CA ARG A 48 3.41 -7.84 0.33
C ARG A 48 3.54 -8.97 1.34
N ASN A 49 3.53 -8.66 2.63
CA ASN A 49 3.67 -9.68 3.68
C ASN A 49 2.45 -10.62 3.73
N GLN A 50 1.25 -10.11 3.48
CA GLN A 50 0.02 -10.93 3.41
C GLN A 50 0.01 -11.85 2.18
N LEU A 51 0.49 -11.38 1.03
CA LEU A 51 0.46 -12.14 -0.22
C LEU A 51 1.67 -13.05 -0.42
N ALA A 52 2.83 -12.72 0.15
CA ALA A 52 4.08 -13.45 -0.07
C ALA A 52 3.97 -14.97 0.16
N PRO A 53 3.31 -15.48 1.21
CA PRO A 53 3.14 -16.92 1.41
C PRO A 53 2.37 -17.58 0.27
N LYS A 54 1.27 -16.96 -0.18
CA LYS A 54 0.42 -17.49 -1.27
C LYS A 54 1.13 -17.42 -2.61
N VAL A 55 1.88 -16.34 -2.86
CA VAL A 55 2.72 -16.22 -4.07
C VAL A 55 3.79 -17.31 -4.09
N ALA A 56 4.41 -17.61 -2.94
CA ALA A 56 5.41 -18.67 -2.83
C ALA A 56 4.82 -20.07 -3.06
N SER A 57 3.57 -20.31 -2.65
CA SER A 57 2.92 -21.62 -2.80
C SER A 57 2.21 -21.83 -4.14
N GLU A 58 1.61 -20.78 -4.71
CA GLU A 58 0.70 -20.89 -5.87
C GLU A 58 1.20 -20.17 -7.13
N GLY A 59 2.28 -19.39 -7.02
CA GLY A 59 2.80 -18.57 -8.11
C GLY A 59 2.06 -17.24 -8.27
N ILE A 60 2.75 -16.26 -8.87
CA ILE A 60 2.26 -14.89 -9.01
C ILE A 60 1.04 -14.79 -9.93
N ASP A 61 0.96 -15.60 -10.98
CA ASP A 61 -0.15 -15.57 -11.95
C ASP A 61 -1.47 -15.98 -11.30
N LYS A 62 -1.45 -17.07 -10.52
CA LYS A 62 -2.64 -17.54 -9.79
C LYS A 62 -3.08 -16.53 -8.74
N VAL A 63 -2.15 -15.99 -7.95
CA VAL A 63 -2.48 -14.97 -6.94
C VAL A 63 -3.06 -13.71 -7.60
N THR A 64 -2.54 -13.31 -8.75
CA THR A 64 -3.08 -12.17 -9.52
C THR A 64 -4.49 -12.46 -10.01
N ALA A 65 -4.75 -13.65 -10.55
CA ALA A 65 -6.08 -14.06 -10.99
C ALA A 65 -7.08 -14.08 -9.83
N ASP A 66 -6.70 -14.66 -8.69
CA ASP A 66 -7.54 -14.75 -7.49
C ASP A 66 -7.81 -13.34 -6.90
N LEU A 67 -6.84 -12.41 -6.93
CA LEU A 67 -7.03 -11.01 -6.55
C LEU A 67 -8.04 -10.30 -7.47
N LEU A 68 -7.90 -10.45 -8.79
CA LEU A 68 -8.82 -9.87 -9.76
C LEU A 68 -10.24 -10.45 -9.63
N ALA A 69 -10.34 -11.73 -9.24
CA ALA A 69 -11.60 -12.40 -8.96
C ALA A 69 -12.19 -12.05 -7.58
N GLY A 70 -11.50 -11.25 -6.75
CA GLY A 70 -11.94 -10.88 -5.40
C GLY A 70 -11.92 -12.03 -4.40
N GLN A 71 -11.21 -13.12 -4.70
CA GLN A 71 -11.09 -14.30 -3.85
C GLN A 71 -10.05 -14.12 -2.73
N ILE A 72 -9.20 -13.10 -2.86
CA ILE A 72 -8.24 -12.70 -1.84
C ILE A 72 -8.69 -11.35 -1.29
N GLN A 73 -9.00 -11.33 0.00
CA GLN A 73 -9.22 -10.09 0.75
C GLN A 73 -7.93 -9.74 1.48
N VAL A 74 -7.39 -8.56 1.18
CA VAL A 74 -6.30 -7.95 1.94
C VAL A 74 -6.91 -6.87 2.84
N SER A 75 -6.53 -6.85 4.12
CA SER A 75 -7.03 -5.87 5.09
C SER A 75 -5.88 -5.14 5.76
N GLU A 76 -6.12 -3.90 6.12
CA GLU A 76 -5.33 -3.21 7.13
C GLU A 76 -5.68 -3.84 8.47
N SER A 77 -4.72 -4.54 9.07
CA SER A 77 -4.86 -5.19 10.39
C SER A 77 -5.15 -4.19 11.50
#